data_AF-A0A7S1KM99-F1
#
_entry.id   AF-A0A7S1KM99-F1
#
_cell.length_a   1.000
_cell.length_b   1.000
_cell.length_c   1.000
_cell.angle_alpha   90.00
_cell.angle_beta   90.00
_cell.angle_gamma   90.00
#
_symmetry.space_group_name_H-M   'P 1'
#
loop_
_entity.id
_entity.type
_entity.pdbx_description
1 polymer ?
#
loop_
_entity_poly.entity_id
_entity_poly.type
_entity_poly.pdbx_seq_one_letter_code
_entity_poly.pdbx_strand_id
1 'polypeptide(L)'
;FLSHMPTTIIPPTLSKILQSLSIFFSCFFITIATVLGTGILALPIKLNLSGFYPFLITFTLCFLAQVFVAIFMVELLQKAYYLQSNKGDEMIRLEDMNGIGLAGGVDTEISHTADDSEITHGDASSLDGSTLSEDEERTGEITSQKDTNKRKQQRSNSEQDLEDVHISDEEQLQRDGAPDGDTIESHRRKPSATNGHDDSIIADMALSPKSPVVHDVSVIVMAEDHIRQPEPSRAHGGNKLLSTGPDLHTMSSLFLPKILQAGFEIAVMGHFVSILTSYGLAGPKSLAQLMGINNFFQLLIPVFVIGLALLVVFGSRIISFFISVVTLFKGTLLVVMIFIVGLVGLYVNQEPADNWQFVGRPFLISTIALGGTCNTIPLIFSSMTRNGPPSKLNVHMFRAGAVLGIFTCFVLNILWCLFVLRIVPQYGDISLEQAEEEGNISTVPLVQIIETTPELHQFTWIAVLVQIFITTSITVSFVTLSSGMKHVLDGYVKSFKLAARRNRRSVLKRIMNTLSRCTRHPATVVQFTLYTLMYGFILLLALFNPKSFFIVMEVFASLALNLESGFFIAIMLIVAGRRKVDIPVKLSRWILYLAVPVAAYFLFAVVYDVFYSILRLAMFFANGNDDYV
;
A
#
# COMPACT_ATOMS: atom_id res chain seq x y z
N PHE A 1 -4.96 15.45 -19.44
CA PHE A 1 -5.04 16.28 -20.66
C PHE A 1 -6.49 16.46 -21.11
N LEU A 2 -7.20 15.39 -21.51
CA LEU A 2 -8.61 15.49 -21.91
C LEU A 2 -9.55 16.07 -20.84
N SER A 3 -9.31 15.78 -19.55
CA SER A 3 -10.07 16.34 -18.43
C SER A 3 -9.91 17.85 -18.20
N HIS A 4 -8.96 18.50 -18.89
CA HIS A 4 -8.70 19.94 -18.79
C HIS A 4 -9.09 20.72 -20.04
N MET A 5 -9.64 20.06 -21.07
CA MET A 5 -10.22 20.74 -22.22
C MET A 5 -11.49 21.51 -21.79
N PRO A 6 -11.71 22.74 -22.28
CA PRO A 6 -12.89 23.52 -21.93
C PRO A 6 -14.17 22.79 -22.34
N THR A 7 -15.12 22.72 -21.41
CA THR A 7 -16.38 21.97 -21.50
C THR A 7 -17.36 22.50 -22.55
N THR A 8 -17.03 23.60 -23.23
CA THR A 8 -17.90 24.28 -24.19
C THR A 8 -18.10 23.52 -25.50
N ILE A 9 -17.30 22.48 -25.78
CA ILE A 9 -17.33 21.75 -27.06
C ILE A 9 -17.83 20.30 -26.89
N ILE A 10 -17.82 19.75 -25.67
CA ILE A 10 -18.03 18.31 -25.44
C ILE A 10 -19.38 18.07 -24.74
N PRO A 11 -20.26 17.19 -25.26
CA PRO A 11 -21.48 16.80 -24.59
C PRO A 11 -21.23 16.33 -23.15
N PRO A 12 -22.09 16.67 -22.18
CA PRO A 12 -21.87 16.35 -20.76
C PRO A 12 -21.78 14.83 -20.51
N THR A 13 -22.48 14.02 -21.29
CA THR A 13 -22.40 12.55 -21.26
C THR A 13 -21.02 12.04 -21.69
N LEU A 14 -20.49 12.57 -22.80
CA LEU A 14 -19.17 12.20 -23.31
C LEU A 14 -18.06 12.61 -22.33
N SER A 15 -18.19 13.80 -21.71
CA SER A 15 -17.25 14.25 -20.68
C SER A 15 -17.18 13.29 -19.48
N LYS A 16 -18.33 12.80 -18.98
CA LYS A 16 -18.39 11.80 -17.90
C LYS A 16 -17.73 10.48 -18.28
N ILE A 17 -17.93 10.01 -19.51
CA ILE A 17 -17.32 8.77 -20.01
C ILE A 17 -15.80 8.93 -20.11
N LEU A 18 -15.33 10.02 -20.71
CA LEU A 18 -13.89 10.30 -20.84
C LEU A 18 -13.20 10.43 -19.48
N GLN A 19 -13.87 11.05 -18.49
CA GLN A 19 -13.37 11.10 -17.12
C GLN A 19 -13.25 9.70 -16.51
N SER A 20 -14.28 8.87 -16.69
CA SER A 20 -14.30 7.50 -16.17
C SER A 20 -13.21 6.63 -16.81
N LEU A 21 -13.00 6.75 -18.13
CA LEU A 21 -11.92 6.10 -18.85
C LEU A 21 -10.54 6.60 -18.39
N SER A 22 -10.39 7.91 -18.15
CA SER A 22 -9.14 8.44 -17.60
C SER A 22 -8.82 7.84 -16.24
N ILE A 23 -9.83 7.67 -15.37
CA ILE A 23 -9.66 7.03 -14.05
C ILE A 23 -9.25 5.57 -14.22
N PHE A 24 -9.89 4.84 -15.13
CA PHE A 24 -9.52 3.46 -15.47
C PHE A 24 -8.05 3.36 -15.86
N PHE A 25 -7.61 4.13 -16.87
CA PHE A 25 -6.24 4.07 -17.37
C PHE A 25 -5.22 4.52 -16.30
N SER A 26 -5.51 5.58 -15.55
CA SER A 26 -4.62 6.00 -14.45
C SER A 26 -4.48 4.92 -13.39
N CYS A 27 -5.58 4.27 -12.99
CA CYS A 27 -5.54 3.17 -12.02
C CYS A 27 -4.80 1.95 -12.58
N PHE A 28 -5.08 1.57 -13.82
CA PHE A 28 -4.44 0.47 -14.53
C PHE A 28 -2.92 0.65 -14.62
N PHE A 29 -2.44 1.78 -15.16
CA PHE A 29 -1.01 2.01 -15.29
C PHE A 29 -0.33 2.13 -13.93
N ILE A 30 -0.87 2.86 -12.96
CA ILE A 30 -0.22 2.96 -11.65
C ILE A 30 -0.16 1.60 -10.94
N THR A 31 -1.18 0.75 -11.11
CA THR A 31 -1.15 -0.64 -10.62
C THR A 31 0.01 -1.40 -11.25
N ILE A 32 0.16 -1.34 -12.58
CA ILE A 32 1.29 -1.95 -13.29
C ILE A 32 2.63 -1.38 -12.81
N ALA A 33 2.74 -0.06 -12.66
CA ALA A 33 3.95 0.59 -12.18
C ALA A 33 4.37 0.10 -10.79
N THR A 34 3.39 -0.14 -9.93
CA THR A 34 3.58 -0.59 -8.55
C THR A 34 4.03 -2.04 -8.49
N VAL A 35 3.34 -2.92 -9.22
CA VAL A 35 3.45 -4.38 -9.09
C VAL A 35 4.59 -4.95 -9.94
N LEU A 36 4.75 -4.46 -11.16
CA LEU A 36 5.60 -5.11 -12.16
C LEU A 36 7.10 -5.04 -11.84
N GLY A 37 7.53 -4.03 -11.08
CA GLY A 37 8.95 -3.80 -10.79
C GLY A 37 9.59 -4.92 -9.96
N THR A 38 8.92 -5.35 -8.89
CA THR A 38 9.45 -6.41 -7.99
C THR A 38 9.47 -7.77 -8.66
N GLY A 39 8.40 -8.12 -9.39
CA GLY A 39 8.26 -9.43 -10.03
C GLY A 39 9.37 -9.75 -11.02
N ILE A 40 9.67 -8.81 -11.91
CA ILE A 40 10.66 -9.03 -12.99
C ILE A 40 12.08 -9.23 -12.44
N LEU A 41 12.42 -8.54 -11.35
CA LEU A 41 13.79 -8.53 -10.82
C LEU A 41 14.12 -9.78 -10.02
N ALA A 42 13.14 -10.29 -9.26
CA ALA A 42 13.38 -11.25 -8.20
C ALA A 42 12.75 -12.63 -8.45
N LEU A 43 11.64 -12.73 -9.20
CA LEU A 43 10.94 -14.01 -9.34
C LEU A 43 11.80 -15.10 -10.00
N PRO A 44 12.46 -14.87 -11.14
CA PRO A 44 13.14 -15.98 -11.83
C PRO A 44 14.27 -16.61 -11.00
N ILE A 45 14.96 -15.81 -10.19
CA ILE A 45 16.05 -16.31 -9.32
C ILE A 45 15.53 -17.33 -8.32
N LYS A 46 14.33 -17.12 -7.76
CA LYS A 46 13.72 -18.04 -6.79
C LYS A 46 13.21 -19.34 -7.42
N LEU A 47 13.34 -19.48 -8.74
CA LEU A 47 12.98 -20.69 -9.48
C LEU A 47 14.16 -21.65 -9.68
N ASN A 48 15.36 -21.29 -9.22
CA ASN A 48 16.55 -22.15 -9.33
C ASN A 48 16.29 -23.57 -8.81
N LEU A 49 15.63 -23.71 -7.66
CA LEU A 49 15.31 -25.01 -7.07
C LEU A 49 13.92 -25.51 -7.44
N SER A 50 12.90 -24.66 -7.51
CA SER A 50 11.51 -25.11 -7.67
C SER A 50 11.12 -25.43 -9.11
N GLY A 51 11.73 -24.77 -10.09
CA GLY A 51 11.25 -24.77 -11.46
C GLY A 51 9.97 -23.95 -11.68
N PHE A 52 9.31 -24.19 -12.80
CA PHE A 52 8.22 -23.37 -13.33
C PHE A 52 6.85 -23.74 -12.79
N TYR A 53 6.47 -25.03 -12.76
CA TYR A 53 5.09 -25.41 -12.39
C TYR A 53 4.75 -25.17 -10.91
N PRO A 54 5.65 -25.46 -9.93
CA PRO A 54 5.38 -25.12 -8.52
C PRO A 54 5.20 -23.61 -8.31
N PHE A 55 5.97 -22.80 -9.06
CA PHE A 55 5.79 -21.36 -9.11
C PHE A 55 4.44 -20.97 -9.72
N LEU A 56 4.06 -21.54 -10.87
CA LEU A 56 2.81 -21.20 -11.55
C LEU A 56 1.60 -21.37 -10.64
N ILE A 57 1.54 -22.47 -9.87
CA ILE A 57 0.44 -22.72 -8.94
C ILE A 57 0.43 -21.71 -7.78
N THR A 58 1.57 -21.53 -7.10
CA THR A 58 1.66 -20.60 -5.95
C THR A 58 1.42 -19.16 -6.36
N PHE A 59 1.93 -18.75 -7.52
CA PHE A 59 1.72 -17.43 -8.11
C PHE A 59 0.27 -17.19 -8.52
N THR A 60 -0.43 -18.22 -9.04
CA THR A 60 -1.86 -18.13 -9.39
C THR A 60 -2.74 -17.96 -8.15
N LEU A 61 -2.46 -18.70 -7.06
CA LEU A 61 -3.17 -18.52 -5.79
C LEU A 61 -2.93 -17.11 -5.23
N CYS A 62 -1.69 -16.63 -5.31
CA CYS A 62 -1.34 -15.26 -4.93
C CYS A 62 -2.10 -14.22 -5.74
N PHE A 63 -2.19 -14.41 -7.06
CA PHE A 63 -2.94 -13.54 -7.96
C PHE A 63 -4.40 -13.40 -7.52
N LEU A 64 -5.08 -14.52 -7.25
CA LEU A 64 -6.47 -14.49 -6.80
C LEU A 64 -6.62 -13.74 -5.48
N ALA A 65 -5.74 -14.00 -4.50
CA ALA A 65 -5.75 -13.30 -3.22
C ALA A 65 -5.54 -11.78 -3.38
N GLN A 66 -4.58 -11.36 -4.21
CA GLN A 66 -4.27 -9.95 -4.46
C GLN A 66 -5.42 -9.21 -5.19
N VAL A 67 -6.12 -9.87 -6.12
CA VAL A 67 -7.32 -9.31 -6.76
C VAL A 67 -8.39 -8.98 -5.73
N PHE A 68 -8.65 -9.89 -4.79
CA PHE A 68 -9.63 -9.64 -3.72
C PHE A 68 -9.18 -8.52 -2.77
N VAL A 69 -7.90 -8.48 -2.39
CA VAL A 69 -7.34 -7.39 -1.58
C VAL A 69 -7.58 -6.03 -2.26
N ALA A 70 -7.30 -5.91 -3.56
CA ALA A 70 -7.53 -4.68 -4.30
C ALA A 70 -9.02 -4.28 -4.29
N ILE A 71 -9.93 -5.23 -4.48
CA ILE A 71 -11.37 -4.99 -4.41
C ILE A 71 -11.81 -4.54 -3.00
N PHE A 72 -11.32 -5.20 -1.95
CA PHE A 72 -11.59 -4.84 -0.55
C PHE A 72 -11.05 -3.45 -0.22
N MET A 73 -9.87 -3.10 -0.74
CA MET A 73 -9.27 -1.80 -0.53
C MET A 73 -10.15 -0.68 -1.11
N VAL A 74 -10.71 -0.88 -2.32
CA VAL A 74 -11.64 0.09 -2.93
C VAL A 74 -12.93 0.23 -2.12
N GLU A 75 -13.46 -0.87 -1.56
CA GLU A 75 -14.60 -0.82 -0.64
C GLU A 75 -14.30 0.02 0.61
N LEU A 76 -13.13 -0.21 1.23
CA LEU A 76 -12.69 0.54 2.41
C LEU A 76 -12.47 2.03 2.11
N LEU A 77 -11.90 2.36 0.95
CA LEU A 77 -11.67 3.74 0.53
C LEU A 77 -12.97 4.52 0.31
N GLN A 78 -13.96 3.91 -0.32
CA GLN A 78 -15.29 4.52 -0.45
C GLN A 78 -15.86 4.83 0.94
N LYS A 79 -15.88 3.87 1.86
CA LYS A 79 -16.40 4.08 3.21
C LYS A 79 -15.61 5.13 3.98
N ALA A 80 -14.28 5.14 3.85
CA ALA A 80 -13.42 6.13 4.48
C ALA A 80 -13.74 7.55 3.99
N TYR A 81 -13.93 7.74 2.69
CA TYR A 81 -14.29 9.02 2.10
C TYR A 81 -15.58 9.59 2.68
N TYR A 82 -16.67 8.81 2.69
CA TYR A 82 -17.95 9.28 3.22
C TYR A 82 -17.91 9.51 4.74
N LEU A 83 -17.19 8.68 5.50
CA LEU A 83 -17.01 8.90 6.94
C LEU A 83 -16.21 10.18 7.25
N GLN A 84 -15.24 10.55 6.40
CA GLN A 84 -14.49 11.79 6.55
C GLN A 84 -15.33 13.01 6.19
N SER A 85 -16.12 12.92 5.11
CA SER A 85 -17.03 13.99 4.69
C SER A 85 -18.02 14.32 5.81
N ASN A 86 -18.71 13.32 6.35
CA ASN A 86 -19.71 13.52 7.41
C ASN A 86 -19.10 14.14 8.68
N LYS A 87 -17.90 13.71 9.07
CA LYS A 87 -17.19 14.29 10.23
C LYS A 87 -16.75 15.74 10.00
N GLY A 88 -16.40 16.09 8.76
CA GLY A 88 -16.07 17.46 8.39
C GLY A 88 -17.28 18.38 8.55
N ASP A 89 -18.44 17.93 8.09
CA ASP A 89 -19.69 18.68 8.18
C ASP A 89 -20.14 18.88 9.65
N GLU A 90 -20.00 17.85 10.49
CA GLU A 90 -20.27 17.96 11.94
C GLU A 90 -19.36 18.98 12.63
N MET A 91 -18.06 19.01 12.28
CA MET A 91 -17.11 19.94 12.88
C MET A 91 -17.41 21.39 12.48
N ILE A 92 -17.76 21.64 11.21
CA ILE A 92 -18.15 22.98 10.73
C ILE A 92 -19.39 23.47 11.48
N ARG A 93 -20.42 22.62 11.62
CA ARG A 93 -21.64 22.98 12.36
C ARG A 93 -21.34 23.36 13.82
N LEU A 94 -20.43 22.65 14.48
CA LEU A 94 -20.02 22.96 15.86
C LEU A 94 -19.20 24.26 15.95
N GLU A 95 -18.36 24.56 14.96
CA GLU A 95 -17.62 25.82 14.90
C GLU A 95 -18.56 27.01 14.66
N ASP A 96 -19.54 26.88 13.76
CA ASP A 96 -20.54 27.93 13.49
C ASP A 96 -21.38 28.22 14.74
N MET A 97 -21.81 27.18 15.47
CA MET A 97 -22.57 27.35 16.72
C MET A 97 -21.75 28.03 17.83
N ASN A 98 -20.45 27.73 17.95
CA ASN A 98 -19.58 28.36 18.94
C ASN A 98 -19.14 29.78 18.53
N GLY A 99 -19.05 30.07 17.22
CA GLY A 99 -18.70 31.39 16.70
C GLY A 99 -19.83 32.42 16.88
N ILE A 100 -21.09 31.99 16.76
CA ILE A 100 -22.26 32.87 16.94
C ILE A 100 -22.46 33.27 18.41
N GLY A 101 -22.01 32.45 19.37
CA GLY A 101 -22.13 32.73 20.81
C GLY A 101 -21.19 33.81 21.38
N LEU A 102 -20.20 34.29 20.59
CA LEU A 102 -19.24 35.32 21.03
C LEU A 102 -19.47 36.69 20.38
N ALA A 103 -20.38 36.80 19.42
CA ALA A 103 -20.73 38.07 18.75
C ALA A 103 -22.05 38.68 19.25
N GLY A 104 -22.69 38.06 20.25
CA GLY A 104 -24.04 38.42 20.74
C GLY A 104 -24.12 38.79 22.22
N GLY A 105 -23.12 39.45 22.80
CA GLY A 105 -23.30 40.30 23.99
C GLY A 105 -23.37 41.75 23.51
N VAL A 106 -24.55 42.28 23.20
CA VAL A 106 -25.47 42.94 24.13
C VAL A 106 -24.78 44.10 24.85
N ASP A 107 -24.59 45.20 24.12
CA ASP A 107 -24.55 46.54 24.69
C ASP A 107 -25.98 46.88 25.15
N THR A 108 -26.29 46.64 26.43
CA THR A 108 -27.47 47.23 27.06
C THR A 108 -26.98 48.33 28.00
N GLU A 109 -27.32 49.56 27.62
CA GLU A 109 -27.21 50.76 28.44
C GLU A 109 -27.81 50.54 29.82
N ILE A 110 -27.05 50.88 30.88
CA ILE A 110 -27.63 51.33 32.14
C ILE A 110 -26.98 52.68 32.47
N SER A 111 -27.82 53.70 32.38
CA SER A 111 -27.57 55.04 32.91
C SER A 111 -27.37 54.99 34.42
N HIS A 112 -26.30 55.61 34.93
CA HIS A 112 -26.34 56.23 36.24
C HIS A 112 -25.51 57.53 36.24
N THR A 113 -26.18 58.56 36.72
CA THR A 113 -25.84 59.96 36.88
C THR A 113 -24.90 60.23 38.05
N ALA A 114 -24.10 61.30 37.92
CA ALA A 114 -23.51 62.16 38.97
C ALA A 114 -22.46 61.49 39.88
N ASP A 115 -21.41 62.15 40.40
CA ASP A 115 -20.95 63.52 40.34
C ASP A 115 -19.48 63.53 40.79
N ASP A 116 -18.78 64.60 40.40
CA ASP A 116 -17.70 65.29 41.11
C ASP A 116 -16.27 64.73 41.29
N SER A 117 -15.37 65.55 40.76
CA SER A 117 -14.10 66.05 41.34
C SER A 117 -12.88 65.13 41.28
N GLU A 118 -11.67 65.61 41.06
CA GLU A 118 -11.08 66.76 40.39
C GLU A 118 -9.56 66.49 40.46
N ILE A 119 -8.77 67.16 39.61
CA ILE A 119 -7.38 67.56 39.89
C ILE A 119 -6.28 66.48 39.70
N THR A 120 -5.92 66.38 38.41
CA THR A 120 -4.64 66.81 37.79
C THR A 120 -3.30 66.09 37.99
N HIS A 121 -2.64 66.03 36.82
CA HIS A 121 -1.23 66.25 36.48
C HIS A 121 -0.28 65.06 36.45
N GLY A 122 0.32 64.86 35.27
CA GLY A 122 1.73 64.47 35.16
C GLY A 122 2.08 63.55 34.00
N ASP A 123 2.15 64.13 32.81
CA ASP A 123 2.89 63.73 31.60
C ASP A 123 4.05 62.73 31.78
N ALA A 124 4.09 61.66 30.96
CA ALA A 124 4.80 61.56 29.67
C ALA A 124 6.34 61.50 29.83
N SER A 125 6.94 60.31 29.72
CA SER A 125 7.58 59.78 28.50
C SER A 125 8.93 60.44 28.12
N SER A 126 10.00 59.65 28.12
CA SER A 126 11.17 59.69 27.20
C SER A 126 12.26 58.77 27.79
N LEU A 127 12.68 57.70 27.12
CA LEU A 127 13.62 57.58 25.99
C LEU A 127 15.10 57.57 26.42
N ASP A 128 15.80 56.57 25.85
CA ASP A 128 17.26 56.41 25.67
C ASP A 128 18.14 56.33 26.93
N GLY A 129 19.23 55.54 26.95
CA GLY A 129 19.87 54.76 25.91
C GLY A 129 21.25 54.30 26.40
N SER A 130 21.75 53.25 25.75
CA SER A 130 23.17 52.93 25.52
C SER A 130 24.11 52.51 26.69
N THR A 131 24.66 51.30 26.45
CA THR A 131 26.10 50.91 26.44
C THR A 131 26.89 50.57 27.71
N LEU A 132 27.53 49.38 27.60
CA LEU A 132 28.89 48.98 28.05
C LEU A 132 29.13 48.97 29.57
N SER A 133 29.88 48.07 30.19
CA SER A 133 30.83 47.02 29.80
C SER A 133 31.24 46.27 31.09
N GLU A 134 31.76 45.06 30.88
CA GLU A 134 32.84 44.42 31.66
C GLU A 134 32.67 44.03 33.16
N ASP A 135 32.83 42.72 33.33
CA ASP A 135 33.75 42.03 34.25
C ASP A 135 33.45 41.80 35.73
N GLU A 136 33.75 40.55 36.09
CA GLU A 136 34.24 40.05 37.38
C GLU A 136 33.30 40.16 38.59
N GLU A 137 33.25 39.25 39.55
CA GLU A 137 33.75 37.91 39.82
C GLU A 137 33.00 37.52 41.11
N ARG A 138 33.14 36.26 41.54
CA ARG A 138 33.05 35.81 42.95
C ARG A 138 31.67 35.59 43.62
N THR A 139 31.41 34.28 43.75
CA THR A 139 31.24 33.51 45.01
C THR A 139 30.23 33.98 46.06
N GLY A 140 29.33 33.08 46.45
CA GLY A 140 28.53 33.26 47.67
C GLY A 140 27.45 32.20 47.88
N GLU A 141 27.88 30.97 48.11
CA GLU A 141 27.13 29.87 48.72
C GLU A 141 26.56 30.27 50.09
N ILE A 142 25.24 30.26 50.33
CA ILE A 142 24.62 29.96 51.65
C ILE A 142 23.23 29.32 51.50
N THR A 143 23.14 28.14 52.09
CA THR A 143 22.03 27.25 52.48
C THR A 143 20.88 27.86 53.30
N SER A 144 19.81 27.05 53.43
CA SER A 144 18.85 26.95 54.56
C SER A 144 17.44 27.48 54.24
N GLN A 145 16.46 26.63 53.93
CA GLN A 145 15.72 25.71 54.83
C GLN A 145 14.75 26.44 55.78
N LYS A 146 13.44 26.35 55.44
CA LYS A 146 12.30 26.26 56.36
C LYS A 146 11.10 25.81 55.52
N ASP A 147 10.63 24.57 55.68
CA ASP A 147 9.63 24.15 56.68
C ASP A 147 8.38 25.04 56.61
N THR A 148 7.15 24.54 56.46
CA THR A 148 6.61 23.40 57.20
C THR A 148 5.18 23.08 56.71
N ASN A 149 4.82 21.78 56.74
CA ASN A 149 3.57 21.21 57.30
C ASN A 149 2.19 21.66 56.75
N LYS A 150 1.12 20.85 56.70
CA LYS A 150 0.77 19.57 57.33
C LYS A 150 -0.58 19.12 56.74
N ARG A 151 -0.74 17.80 56.57
CA ARG A 151 -1.89 16.93 56.94
C ARG A 151 -1.94 15.78 55.92
N LYS A 152 -1.19 14.70 56.16
CA LYS A 152 -1.51 13.51 57.00
C LYS A 152 -2.70 12.72 56.47
N GLN A 153 -2.49 11.47 56.02
CA GLN A 153 -2.39 10.24 56.86
C GLN A 153 -3.75 9.94 57.52
N GLN A 154 -4.31 8.74 57.53
CA GLN A 154 -3.70 7.42 57.65
C GLN A 154 -4.86 6.40 57.63
N ARG A 155 -4.69 5.24 57.02
CA ARG A 155 -4.68 3.99 57.79
C ARG A 155 -4.25 2.82 56.92
N SER A 156 -3.21 2.20 57.45
CA SER A 156 -2.54 0.98 57.03
C SER A 156 -2.85 -0.12 58.05
N ASN A 157 -2.73 -1.36 57.58
CA ASN A 157 -2.43 -2.60 58.32
C ASN A 157 -3.56 -3.18 59.21
N SER A 158 -3.72 -4.51 59.33
CA SER A 158 -2.66 -5.53 59.44
C SER A 158 -3.09 -6.95 59.01
N GLU A 159 -2.07 -7.78 58.73
CA GLU A 159 -1.79 -9.20 59.12
C GLU A 159 -2.90 -10.28 58.98
N GLN A 160 -2.74 -11.44 58.31
CA GLN A 160 -1.77 -12.57 58.34
C GLN A 160 -2.36 -13.81 59.06
N ASP A 161 -2.01 -15.01 58.58
CA ASP A 161 -2.29 -16.40 59.02
C ASP A 161 -3.42 -17.16 58.27
N LEU A 162 -3.11 -18.16 57.42
CA LEU A 162 -2.70 -19.58 57.64
C LEU A 162 -3.89 -20.51 57.99
N GLU A 163 -4.28 -21.40 57.06
CA GLU A 163 -4.56 -22.81 57.35
C GLU A 163 -4.73 -23.67 56.07
N ASP A 164 -4.19 -24.89 56.16
CA ASP A 164 -4.17 -26.00 55.22
C ASP A 164 -5.55 -26.65 54.98
N VAL A 165 -5.78 -27.22 53.78
CA VAL A 165 -6.47 -28.53 53.63
C VAL A 165 -5.91 -29.28 52.42
N HIS A 166 -5.34 -30.44 52.72
CA HIS A 166 -4.95 -31.54 51.84
C HIS A 166 -6.09 -32.59 51.81
N ILE A 167 -6.25 -33.36 50.72
CA ILE A 167 -6.84 -34.73 50.54
C ILE A 167 -7.21 -34.83 49.02
N SER A 168 -6.52 -35.55 48.11
CA SER A 168 -6.37 -37.02 47.92
C SER A 168 -7.73 -37.72 47.71
N ASP A 169 -8.02 -38.69 46.84
CA ASP A 169 -7.35 -39.50 45.84
C ASP A 169 -8.46 -40.20 44.99
N GLU A 170 -8.05 -40.76 43.85
CA GLU A 170 -8.53 -42.01 43.19
C GLU A 170 -10.02 -42.35 43.01
N GLU A 171 -10.41 -42.70 41.77
CA GLU A 171 -10.70 -44.11 41.45
C GLU A 171 -10.69 -44.40 39.93
N GLN A 172 -9.97 -45.47 39.58
CA GLN A 172 -9.99 -46.18 38.29
C GLN A 172 -11.26 -47.02 38.16
N LEU A 173 -11.74 -47.28 36.93
CA LEU A 173 -12.24 -48.61 36.61
C LEU A 173 -12.05 -48.99 35.13
N GLN A 174 -11.37 -50.11 34.94
CA GLN A 174 -11.21 -50.90 33.71
C GLN A 174 -12.51 -51.61 33.31
N ARG A 175 -12.64 -51.94 32.01
CA ARG A 175 -12.99 -53.27 31.43
C ARG A 175 -13.18 -53.11 29.91
N ASP A 176 -12.27 -53.63 29.08
CA ASP A 176 -12.18 -55.03 28.59
C ASP A 176 -13.02 -55.27 27.32
N GLY A 177 -12.38 -55.84 26.30
CA GLY A 177 -13.07 -56.71 25.32
C GLY A 177 -12.87 -56.40 23.84
N ALA A 178 -11.70 -56.77 23.29
CA ALA A 178 -11.64 -57.45 21.98
C ALA A 178 -12.05 -58.93 22.23
N PRO A 179 -12.56 -59.72 21.24
CA PRO A 179 -11.76 -60.14 20.08
C PRO A 179 -12.53 -60.45 18.76
N ASP A 180 -11.73 -60.62 17.70
CA ASP A 180 -11.78 -61.58 16.58
C ASP A 180 -13.09 -61.91 15.81
N GLY A 181 -12.92 -62.04 14.48
CA GLY A 181 -13.52 -63.15 13.74
C GLY A 181 -14.25 -62.83 12.43
N ASP A 182 -13.52 -62.96 11.32
CA ASP A 182 -13.85 -63.83 10.18
C ASP A 182 -15.10 -63.64 9.28
N THR A 183 -14.77 -63.34 8.01
CA THR A 183 -15.13 -64.07 6.76
C THR A 183 -16.57 -64.07 6.19
N ILE A 184 -16.63 -64.01 4.84
CA ILE A 184 -17.58 -64.62 3.88
C ILE A 184 -18.55 -63.70 3.07
N GLU A 185 -18.25 -63.67 1.76
CA GLU A 185 -19.08 -63.76 0.55
C GLU A 185 -20.45 -63.05 0.35
N SER A 186 -20.47 -62.34 -0.78
CA SER A 186 -21.38 -62.47 -1.94
C SER A 186 -22.88 -62.11 -1.84
N HIS A 187 -23.30 -61.27 -2.79
CA HIS A 187 -24.42 -61.45 -3.75
C HIS A 187 -24.77 -60.07 -4.34
N ARG A 188 -24.43 -59.78 -5.60
CA ARG A 188 -25.20 -60.07 -6.82
C ARG A 188 -26.66 -59.59 -6.75
N ARG A 189 -26.97 -58.49 -7.47
CA ARG A 189 -28.16 -58.34 -8.35
C ARG A 189 -28.16 -56.99 -9.12
N LYS A 190 -27.81 -57.07 -10.42
CA LYS A 190 -28.52 -56.41 -11.54
C LYS A 190 -29.83 -57.20 -11.80
N PRO A 191 -30.89 -56.70 -12.48
CA PRO A 191 -30.83 -56.27 -13.90
C PRO A 191 -31.86 -55.20 -14.38
N SER A 192 -31.56 -54.59 -15.55
CA SER A 192 -32.33 -54.57 -16.84
C SER A 192 -33.50 -53.55 -16.94
N ALA A 193 -33.42 -52.55 -17.83
CA ALA A 193 -33.86 -52.51 -19.26
C ALA A 193 -35.31 -51.98 -19.37
N THR A 194 -35.74 -51.14 -20.32
CA THR A 194 -35.77 -51.30 -21.79
C THR A 194 -36.35 -50.05 -22.49
N ASN A 195 -35.91 -49.82 -23.74
CA ASN A 195 -36.59 -49.27 -24.96
C ASN A 195 -37.01 -47.78 -24.99
N GLY A 196 -36.86 -47.02 -26.09
CA GLY A 196 -36.52 -47.30 -27.50
C GLY A 196 -37.65 -46.86 -28.45
N HIS A 197 -37.37 -45.89 -29.36
CA HIS A 197 -37.92 -45.62 -30.72
C HIS A 197 -37.66 -44.14 -31.11
N ASP A 198 -36.84 -43.82 -32.12
CA ASP A 198 -36.99 -43.93 -33.60
C ASP A 198 -37.85 -42.78 -34.16
N ASP A 199 -37.26 -41.78 -34.84
CA ASP A 199 -37.08 -41.64 -36.31
C ASP A 199 -38.26 -40.86 -36.95
N SER A 200 -38.21 -40.12 -38.06
CA SER A 200 -37.19 -39.46 -38.88
C SER A 200 -37.95 -38.78 -40.07
N ILE A 201 -37.44 -37.66 -40.60
CA ILE A 201 -37.38 -37.26 -42.04
C ILE A 201 -38.61 -36.64 -42.79
N ILE A 202 -38.26 -35.71 -43.72
CA ILE A 202 -38.91 -35.07 -44.90
C ILE A 202 -39.63 -33.72 -44.62
N ALA A 203 -39.17 -32.52 -45.04
CA ALA A 203 -38.66 -31.93 -46.29
C ALA A 203 -39.71 -31.26 -47.20
N ASP A 204 -39.35 -30.03 -47.62
CA ASP A 204 -39.71 -29.26 -48.83
C ASP A 204 -40.84 -28.20 -48.91
N MET A 205 -40.36 -27.00 -49.31
CA MET A 205 -40.82 -26.04 -50.35
C MET A 205 -42.02 -25.07 -50.17
N ALA A 206 -41.64 -23.80 -49.95
CA ALA A 206 -41.77 -22.64 -50.86
C ALA A 206 -43.07 -21.80 -51.01
N LEU A 207 -42.83 -20.48 -51.14
CA LEU A 207 -43.61 -19.35 -51.72
C LEU A 207 -44.37 -18.36 -50.79
N SER A 208 -43.69 -17.24 -50.43
CA SER A 208 -43.99 -15.79 -50.73
C SER A 208 -45.43 -15.22 -50.72
N PRO A 209 -45.67 -13.88 -50.63
CA PRO A 209 -45.16 -12.83 -49.72
C PRO A 209 -46.30 -11.96 -49.11
N LYS A 210 -46.11 -11.35 -47.92
CA LYS A 210 -46.75 -10.06 -47.56
C LYS A 210 -45.85 -9.23 -46.63
N SER A 211 -45.52 -8.04 -47.09
CA SER A 211 -44.93 -6.91 -46.34
C SER A 211 -46.04 -6.10 -45.63
N PRO A 212 -45.74 -4.98 -44.96
CA PRO A 212 -45.04 -4.90 -43.67
C PRO A 212 -45.95 -4.22 -42.62
N VAL A 213 -45.93 -4.70 -41.37
CA VAL A 213 -46.49 -3.95 -40.24
C VAL A 213 -45.33 -3.37 -39.45
N VAL A 214 -45.22 -2.05 -39.53
CA VAL A 214 -44.39 -1.18 -38.68
C VAL A 214 -44.82 -1.42 -37.24
N HIS A 215 -43.92 -1.94 -36.41
CA HIS A 215 -44.07 -1.87 -34.96
C HIS A 215 -43.10 -0.84 -34.41
N ASP A 216 -43.72 0.14 -33.75
CA ASP A 216 -43.13 1.21 -32.96
C ASP A 216 -41.92 0.76 -32.15
N VAL A 217 -40.84 1.51 -32.33
CA VAL A 217 -39.72 1.56 -31.40
C VAL A 217 -40.26 2.16 -30.10
N SER A 218 -40.54 1.28 -29.14
CA SER A 218 -40.80 1.68 -27.75
C SER A 218 -39.55 2.36 -27.19
N VAL A 219 -39.61 3.70 -27.19
CA VAL A 219 -38.72 4.59 -26.45
C VAL A 219 -38.71 4.15 -24.99
N ILE A 220 -37.56 3.66 -24.51
CA ILE A 220 -37.30 3.50 -23.09
C ILE A 220 -37.17 4.91 -22.52
N VAL A 221 -38.29 5.45 -22.07
CA VAL A 221 -38.35 6.63 -21.20
C VAL A 221 -37.75 6.20 -19.87
N MET A 222 -36.48 6.55 -19.66
CA MET A 222 -35.86 6.53 -18.34
C MET A 222 -36.64 7.53 -17.48
N ALA A 223 -37.45 7.00 -16.57
CA ALA A 223 -38.13 7.79 -15.56
C ALA A 223 -37.08 8.55 -14.73
N GLU A 224 -37.10 9.86 -14.87
CA GLU A 224 -36.25 10.79 -14.16
C GLU A 224 -36.85 10.97 -12.76
N ASP A 225 -36.43 10.12 -11.81
CA ASP A 225 -36.74 10.31 -10.39
C ASP A 225 -36.09 11.63 -9.93
N HIS A 226 -36.91 12.67 -9.81
CA HIS A 226 -36.60 13.94 -9.16
C HIS A 226 -36.39 13.73 -7.65
N ILE A 227 -35.30 13.06 -7.27
CA ILE A 227 -34.71 13.22 -5.95
C ILE A 227 -34.03 14.60 -5.97
N ARG A 228 -34.64 15.57 -5.29
CA ARG A 228 -34.02 16.85 -4.96
C ARG A 228 -32.65 16.58 -4.33
N GLN A 229 -31.58 16.73 -5.12
CA GLN A 229 -30.23 16.81 -4.58
C GLN A 229 -30.18 18.13 -3.79
N PRO A 230 -29.79 18.10 -2.51
CA PRO A 230 -29.55 19.34 -1.78
C PRO A 230 -28.47 20.12 -2.54
N GLU A 231 -28.74 21.38 -2.87
CA GLU A 231 -27.77 22.24 -3.51
C GLU A 231 -26.46 22.22 -2.70
N PRO A 232 -25.29 22.06 -3.36
CA PRO A 232 -24.02 22.18 -2.69
C PRO A 232 -23.88 23.61 -2.20
N SER A 233 -24.14 23.81 -0.90
CA SER A 233 -23.95 25.09 -0.23
C SER A 233 -22.55 25.59 -0.54
N ARG A 234 -22.43 26.81 -1.08
CA ARG A 234 -21.17 27.48 -1.38
C ARG A 234 -20.34 27.63 -0.10
N ALA A 235 -19.57 26.59 0.23
CA ALA A 235 -18.66 26.60 1.37
C ALA A 235 -17.54 27.61 1.11
N HIS A 236 -17.52 28.66 1.93
CA HIS A 236 -16.43 29.62 2.02
C HIS A 236 -15.08 28.92 2.20
N GLY A 237 -14.02 29.49 1.59
CA GLY A 237 -12.70 28.90 1.33
C GLY A 237 -11.81 28.51 2.52
N GLY A 238 -12.37 28.16 3.69
CA GLY A 238 -11.64 27.90 4.92
C GLY A 238 -11.02 26.49 5.08
N ASN A 239 -11.58 25.43 4.49
CA ASN A 239 -11.20 24.06 4.89
C ASN A 239 -10.79 23.12 3.74
N LYS A 240 -9.86 23.56 2.88
CA LYS A 240 -9.12 22.68 1.93
C LYS A 240 -8.36 21.52 2.61
N LEU A 241 -8.21 21.53 3.94
CA LEU A 241 -7.44 20.53 4.66
C LEU A 241 -8.16 19.18 4.80
N LEU A 242 -9.50 19.19 4.91
CA LEU A 242 -10.35 17.99 4.97
C LEU A 242 -10.76 17.49 3.58
N SER A 243 -10.52 18.27 2.52
CA SER A 243 -10.88 17.91 1.13
C SER A 243 -9.84 17.03 0.44
N THR A 244 -8.78 16.62 1.13
CA THR A 244 -7.76 15.72 0.59
C THR A 244 -8.19 14.30 0.97
N GLY A 245 -8.67 13.53 -0.01
CA GLY A 245 -9.31 12.22 0.19
C GLY A 245 -8.53 11.21 1.03
N PRO A 246 -9.11 10.03 1.30
CA PRO A 246 -8.58 9.10 2.29
C PRO A 246 -7.15 8.63 1.96
N ASP A 247 -6.29 8.63 2.99
CA ASP A 247 -4.96 8.04 2.98
C ASP A 247 -4.89 6.85 3.97
N LEU A 248 -3.85 6.01 3.88
CA LEU A 248 -3.72 4.80 4.70
C LEU A 248 -3.72 5.09 6.21
N HIS A 249 -3.05 6.16 6.62
CA HIS A 249 -3.02 6.59 8.02
C HIS A 249 -4.42 6.99 8.51
N THR A 250 -5.18 7.71 7.69
CA THR A 250 -6.54 8.09 8.08
C THR A 250 -7.47 6.86 8.06
N MET A 251 -7.30 5.93 7.12
CA MET A 251 -8.06 4.67 7.08
C MET A 251 -7.84 3.83 8.34
N SER A 252 -6.60 3.66 8.77
CA SER A 252 -6.27 2.93 10.00
C SER A 252 -6.93 3.57 11.21
N SER A 253 -6.90 4.89 11.31
CA SER A 253 -7.54 5.63 12.41
C SER A 253 -9.07 5.52 12.42
N LEU A 254 -9.69 5.26 11.27
CA LEU A 254 -11.13 5.14 11.13
C LEU A 254 -11.65 3.75 11.47
N PHE A 255 -10.90 2.71 11.10
CA PHE A 255 -11.36 1.32 11.14
C PHE A 255 -10.65 0.44 12.16
N LEU A 256 -9.49 0.83 12.69
CA LEU A 256 -8.75 0.04 13.68
C LEU A 256 -8.73 0.71 15.06
N PRO A 257 -8.73 -0.08 16.17
CA PRO A 257 -8.41 0.43 17.50
C PRO A 257 -6.92 0.78 17.59
N LYS A 258 -6.53 1.55 18.62
CA LYS A 258 -5.20 2.19 18.70
C LYS A 258 -4.00 1.25 18.57
N ILE A 259 -4.07 0.06 19.16
CA ILE A 259 -2.97 -0.93 19.11
C ILE A 259 -2.83 -1.51 17.70
N LEU A 260 -3.94 -1.97 17.11
CA LEU A 260 -3.97 -2.47 15.73
C LEU A 260 -3.65 -1.37 14.73
N GLN A 261 -4.06 -0.12 14.99
CA GLN A 261 -3.70 1.05 14.20
C GLN A 261 -2.18 1.23 14.14
N ALA A 262 -1.50 1.19 15.29
CA ALA A 262 -0.04 1.30 15.35
C ALA A 262 0.65 0.14 14.63
N GLY A 263 0.18 -1.11 14.82
CA GLY A 263 0.70 -2.27 14.11
C GLY A 263 0.58 -2.15 12.59
N PHE A 264 -0.57 -1.68 12.10
CA PHE A 264 -0.79 -1.45 10.68
C PHE A 264 0.12 -0.35 10.13
N GLU A 265 0.25 0.75 10.86
CA GLU A 265 1.11 1.88 10.47
C GLU A 265 2.60 1.49 10.40
N ILE A 266 3.06 0.67 11.35
CA ILE A 266 4.40 0.08 11.34
C ILE A 266 4.57 -0.86 10.14
N ALA A 267 3.58 -1.71 9.84
CA ALA A 267 3.63 -2.61 8.69
C ALA A 267 3.70 -1.82 7.37
N VAL A 268 2.82 -0.84 7.16
CA VAL A 268 2.83 0.03 5.97
C VAL A 268 4.18 0.72 5.80
N MET A 269 4.72 1.31 6.87
CA MET A 269 6.01 2.02 6.80
C MET A 269 7.19 1.06 6.58
N GLY A 270 7.20 -0.07 7.28
CA GLY A 270 8.21 -1.12 7.09
C GLY A 270 8.23 -1.61 5.66
N HIS A 271 7.06 -1.84 5.06
CA HIS A 271 6.94 -2.25 3.67
C HIS A 271 7.47 -1.18 2.69
N PHE A 272 7.07 0.10 2.84
CA PHE A 272 7.60 1.17 2.00
C PHE A 272 9.12 1.31 2.10
N VAL A 273 9.66 1.34 3.32
CA VAL A 273 11.11 1.44 3.54
C VAL A 273 11.81 0.26 2.88
N SER A 274 11.33 -0.95 3.11
CA SER A 274 11.94 -2.18 2.58
C SER A 274 12.02 -2.16 1.06
N ILE A 275 10.90 -1.90 0.36
CA ILE A 275 10.90 -1.89 -1.11
C ILE A 275 11.69 -0.71 -1.70
N LEU A 276 11.59 0.47 -1.09
CA LEU A 276 12.35 1.64 -1.57
C LEU A 276 13.85 1.47 -1.36
N THR A 277 14.28 0.80 -0.29
CA THR A 277 15.69 0.40 -0.11
C THR A 277 16.09 -0.60 -1.18
N SER A 278 15.27 -1.63 -1.46
CA SER A 278 15.55 -2.58 -2.55
C SER A 278 15.70 -1.89 -3.91
N TYR A 279 14.82 -0.96 -4.26
CA TYR A 279 14.93 -0.17 -5.49
C TYR A 279 16.11 0.82 -5.47
N GLY A 280 16.43 1.38 -4.31
CA GLY A 280 17.61 2.21 -4.08
C GLY A 280 18.93 1.45 -4.25
N LEU A 281 18.93 0.12 -4.14
CA LEU A 281 20.07 -0.75 -4.44
C LEU A 281 20.10 -1.20 -5.90
N ALA A 282 18.96 -1.70 -6.40
CA ALA A 282 18.88 -2.26 -7.75
C ALA A 282 19.02 -1.19 -8.84
N GLY A 283 18.49 0.02 -8.63
CA GLY A 283 18.52 1.10 -9.62
C GLY A 283 19.94 1.58 -9.95
N PRO A 284 20.77 1.96 -8.96
CA PRO A 284 22.18 2.29 -9.16
C PRO A 284 22.98 1.17 -9.80
N LYS A 285 22.72 -0.09 -9.41
CA LYS A 285 23.38 -1.26 -9.99
C LYS A 285 23.05 -1.43 -11.47
N SER A 286 21.78 -1.31 -11.86
CA SER A 286 21.38 -1.39 -13.27
C SER A 286 21.89 -0.21 -14.08
N LEU A 287 21.94 0.99 -13.48
CA LEU A 287 22.49 2.18 -14.12
C LEU A 287 24.00 2.08 -14.31
N ALA A 288 24.73 1.52 -13.33
CA ALA A 288 26.16 1.26 -13.43
C ALA A 288 26.47 0.25 -14.54
N GLN A 289 25.67 -0.82 -14.65
CA GLN A 289 25.76 -1.80 -15.75
C GLN A 289 25.54 -1.15 -17.11
N LEU A 290 24.48 -0.35 -17.24
CA LEU A 290 24.17 0.36 -18.48
C LEU A 290 25.28 1.33 -18.91
N MET A 291 25.99 1.93 -17.95
CA MET A 291 27.11 2.85 -18.20
C MET A 291 28.48 2.14 -18.29
N GLY A 292 28.56 0.83 -18.05
CA GLY A 292 29.81 0.08 -18.02
C GLY A 292 30.74 0.42 -16.85
N ILE A 293 30.23 0.98 -15.75
CA ILE A 293 31.00 1.41 -14.56
C ILE A 293 30.68 0.58 -13.31
N ASN A 294 30.65 -0.75 -13.45
CA ASN A 294 30.24 -1.69 -12.42
C ASN A 294 30.95 -1.50 -11.06
N ASN A 295 32.21 -1.08 -11.06
CA ASN A 295 33.01 -0.90 -9.84
C ASN A 295 32.57 0.29 -8.96
N PHE A 296 31.79 1.24 -9.51
CA PHE A 296 31.42 2.48 -8.82
C PHE A 296 29.93 2.57 -8.48
N PHE A 297 29.19 1.45 -8.53
CA PHE A 297 27.73 1.49 -8.31
C PHE A 297 27.33 2.02 -6.92
N GLN A 298 28.18 1.81 -5.89
CA GLN A 298 27.91 2.32 -4.54
C GLN A 298 27.85 3.85 -4.50
N LEU A 299 28.66 4.54 -5.32
CA LEU A 299 28.66 6.01 -5.41
C LEU A 299 27.37 6.53 -6.09
N LEU A 300 26.72 5.71 -6.91
CA LEU A 300 25.46 6.04 -7.56
C LEU A 300 24.25 5.94 -6.61
N ILE A 301 24.37 5.23 -5.47
CA ILE A 301 23.26 5.05 -4.52
C ILE A 301 22.73 6.39 -3.98
N PRO A 302 23.56 7.29 -3.40
CA PRO A 302 23.07 8.58 -2.91
C PRO A 302 22.48 9.44 -4.02
N VAL A 303 23.14 9.48 -5.19
CA VAL A 303 22.67 10.29 -6.33
C VAL A 303 21.30 9.83 -6.79
N PHE A 304 21.09 8.53 -6.89
CA PHE A 304 19.81 7.94 -7.30
C PHE A 304 18.71 8.19 -6.26
N VAL A 305 18.93 7.81 -4.99
CA VAL A 305 17.91 7.91 -3.94
C VAL A 305 17.56 9.37 -3.65
N ILE A 306 18.56 10.25 -3.50
CA ILE A 306 18.33 11.68 -3.23
C ILE A 306 17.69 12.34 -4.46
N GLY A 307 18.20 12.09 -5.67
CA GLY A 307 17.66 12.66 -6.90
C GLY A 307 16.17 12.33 -7.10
N LEU A 308 15.79 11.05 -6.93
CA LEU A 308 14.40 10.63 -7.04
C LEU A 308 13.54 11.09 -5.85
N ALA A 309 14.07 11.14 -4.64
CA ALA A 309 13.37 11.70 -3.49
C ALA A 309 13.05 13.19 -3.67
N LEU A 310 14.02 13.98 -4.16
CA LEU A 310 13.83 15.40 -4.50
C LEU A 310 12.78 15.54 -5.61
N LEU A 311 12.86 14.71 -6.65
CA LEU A 311 11.83 14.66 -7.69
C LEU A 311 10.45 14.41 -7.08
N VAL A 312 10.31 13.46 -6.15
CA VAL A 312 9.03 13.13 -5.50
C VAL A 312 8.49 14.25 -4.62
N VAL A 313 9.35 14.83 -3.80
CA VAL A 313 8.98 15.87 -2.83
C VAL A 313 8.59 17.17 -3.55
N PHE A 314 9.39 17.64 -4.50
CA PHE A 314 9.17 18.92 -5.18
C PHE A 314 8.31 18.79 -6.44
N GLY A 315 8.35 17.65 -7.12
CA GLY A 315 7.68 17.41 -8.40
C GLY A 315 6.23 16.97 -8.32
N SER A 316 5.59 16.98 -7.15
CA SER A 316 4.24 16.41 -6.94
C SER A 316 3.16 16.78 -7.98
N ARG A 317 3.22 17.99 -8.56
CA ARG A 317 2.29 18.41 -9.64
C ARG A 317 2.57 17.74 -10.99
N ILE A 318 3.84 17.51 -11.31
CA ILE A 318 4.31 16.97 -12.59
C ILE A 318 4.28 15.44 -12.56
N ILE A 319 4.54 14.85 -11.40
CA ILE A 319 4.69 13.41 -11.20
C ILE A 319 3.48 12.61 -11.68
N SER A 320 2.24 13.04 -11.44
CA SER A 320 1.08 12.24 -11.85
C SER A 320 1.00 12.06 -13.37
N PHE A 321 1.39 13.10 -14.11
CA PHE A 321 1.49 13.03 -15.57
C PHE A 321 2.68 12.19 -16.00
N PHE A 322 3.84 12.44 -15.39
CA PHE A 322 5.09 11.72 -15.69
C PHE A 322 4.96 10.22 -15.43
N ILE A 323 4.43 9.80 -14.28
CA ILE A 323 4.20 8.39 -13.95
C ILE A 323 3.34 7.73 -15.03
N SER A 324 2.24 8.36 -15.46
CA SER A 324 1.35 7.75 -16.46
C SER A 324 2.06 7.54 -17.80
N VAL A 325 2.77 8.55 -18.30
CA VAL A 325 3.48 8.49 -19.60
C VAL A 325 4.64 7.50 -19.55
N VAL A 326 5.49 7.58 -18.52
CA VAL A 326 6.65 6.69 -18.39
C VAL A 326 6.22 5.26 -18.07
N THR A 327 5.09 5.06 -17.40
CA THR A 327 4.53 3.72 -17.20
C THR A 327 3.99 3.12 -18.48
N LEU A 328 3.32 3.91 -19.33
CA LEU A 328 2.92 3.45 -20.66
C LEU A 328 4.16 3.03 -21.46
N PHE A 329 5.20 3.86 -21.46
CA PHE A 329 6.47 3.54 -22.12
C PHE A 329 7.10 2.25 -21.55
N LYS A 330 7.20 2.13 -20.22
CA LYS A 330 7.68 0.93 -19.51
C LYS A 330 6.86 -0.31 -19.90
N GLY A 331 5.53 -0.20 -19.92
CA GLY A 331 4.63 -1.31 -20.26
C GLY A 331 4.83 -1.79 -21.70
N THR A 332 4.91 -0.86 -22.65
CA THR A 332 5.19 -1.19 -24.07
C THR A 332 6.57 -1.83 -24.21
N LEU A 333 7.60 -1.24 -23.59
CA LEU A 333 8.96 -1.75 -23.65
C LEU A 333 9.05 -3.16 -23.06
N LEU A 334 8.34 -3.43 -21.94
CA LEU A 334 8.26 -4.75 -21.35
C LEU A 334 7.66 -5.79 -22.31
N VAL A 335 6.53 -5.48 -22.96
CA VAL A 335 5.86 -6.44 -23.86
C VAL A 335 6.79 -6.79 -25.02
N VAL A 336 7.45 -5.78 -25.61
CA VAL A 336 8.45 -5.97 -26.67
C VAL A 336 9.62 -6.82 -26.17
N MET A 337 10.14 -6.51 -24.98
CA MET A 337 11.26 -7.25 -24.37
C MET A 337 10.88 -8.70 -24.08
N ILE A 338 9.72 -8.98 -23.48
CA ILE A 338 9.23 -10.35 -23.23
C ILE A 338 9.08 -11.12 -24.54
N PHE A 339 8.54 -10.48 -25.58
CA PHE A 339 8.41 -11.12 -26.89
C PHE A 339 9.78 -11.51 -27.47
N ILE A 340 10.73 -10.57 -27.46
CA ILE A 340 12.08 -10.77 -27.99
C ILE A 340 12.84 -11.84 -27.18
N VAL A 341 12.86 -11.73 -25.85
CA VAL A 341 13.49 -12.72 -24.96
C VAL A 341 12.80 -14.07 -25.10
N GLY A 342 11.49 -14.10 -25.33
CA GLY A 342 10.77 -15.33 -25.65
C GLY A 342 11.26 -16.01 -26.93
N LEU A 343 11.53 -15.25 -28.00
CA LEU A 343 12.12 -15.81 -29.22
C LEU A 343 13.52 -16.39 -28.98
N VAL A 344 14.35 -15.70 -28.19
CA VAL A 344 15.69 -16.21 -27.80
C VAL A 344 15.54 -17.47 -26.95
N GLY A 345 14.59 -17.51 -26.01
CA GLY A 345 14.32 -18.67 -25.17
C GLY A 345 13.79 -19.88 -25.96
N LEU A 346 13.04 -19.66 -27.04
CA LEU A 346 12.67 -20.74 -27.96
C LEU A 346 13.86 -21.24 -28.79
N TYR A 347 14.85 -20.39 -29.05
CA TYR A 347 16.06 -20.77 -29.78
C TYR A 347 17.04 -21.58 -28.90
N VAL A 348 17.31 -21.11 -27.67
CA VAL A 348 18.17 -21.82 -26.70
C VAL A 348 17.49 -23.10 -26.21
N ASN A 349 16.18 -23.03 -25.97
CA ASN A 349 15.31 -24.12 -25.56
C ASN A 349 15.85 -24.97 -24.41
N GLN A 350 16.33 -24.31 -23.36
CA GLN A 350 16.71 -25.01 -22.14
C GLN A 350 15.48 -25.59 -21.45
N GLU A 351 15.57 -26.86 -21.04
CA GLU A 351 14.51 -27.53 -20.28
C GLU A 351 14.63 -27.22 -18.78
N PRO A 352 13.67 -26.51 -18.17
CA PRO A 352 13.68 -26.29 -16.73
C PRO A 352 13.33 -27.57 -15.98
N ALA A 353 14.04 -27.83 -14.87
CA ALA A 353 13.71 -28.90 -13.95
C ALA A 353 12.75 -28.40 -12.87
N ASP A 354 11.66 -29.14 -12.65
CA ASP A 354 10.69 -28.85 -11.59
C ASP A 354 10.93 -29.71 -10.35
N ASN A 355 10.98 -29.06 -9.18
CA ASN A 355 11.05 -29.74 -7.90
C ASN A 355 10.00 -29.21 -6.92
N TRP A 356 8.99 -30.05 -6.66
CA TRP A 356 7.87 -29.73 -5.77
C TRP A 356 8.25 -29.61 -4.30
N GLN A 357 9.41 -30.15 -3.89
CA GLN A 357 9.91 -30.01 -2.52
C GLN A 357 10.17 -28.53 -2.16
N PHE A 358 10.49 -27.71 -3.15
CA PHE A 358 10.79 -26.29 -2.98
C PHE A 358 9.62 -25.37 -3.39
N VAL A 359 8.38 -25.87 -3.42
CA VAL A 359 7.19 -25.07 -3.77
C VAL A 359 7.03 -23.82 -2.89
N GLY A 360 7.51 -23.85 -1.65
CA GLY A 360 7.47 -22.71 -0.73
C GLY A 360 8.48 -21.60 -1.02
N ARG A 361 9.55 -21.84 -1.80
CA ARG A 361 10.54 -20.80 -2.14
C ARG A 361 9.96 -19.64 -2.96
N PRO A 362 9.27 -19.89 -4.09
CA PRO A 362 8.67 -18.79 -4.86
C PRO A 362 7.48 -18.14 -4.15
N PHE A 363 6.91 -18.77 -3.12
CA PHE A 363 5.68 -18.34 -2.49
C PHE A 363 5.77 -16.93 -1.86
N LEU A 364 6.77 -16.65 -1.03
CA LEU A 364 6.90 -15.34 -0.37
C LEU A 364 7.18 -14.23 -1.38
N ILE A 365 8.10 -14.47 -2.31
CA ILE A 365 8.43 -13.49 -3.34
C ILE A 365 7.24 -13.23 -4.28
N SER A 366 6.36 -14.23 -4.50
CA SER A 366 5.11 -14.07 -5.25
C SER A 366 4.18 -13.05 -4.61
N THR A 367 4.08 -13.03 -3.27
CA THR A 367 3.26 -12.06 -2.54
C THR A 367 3.73 -10.63 -2.73
N ILE A 368 5.04 -10.42 -2.74
CA ILE A 368 5.66 -9.11 -2.99
C ILE A 368 5.56 -8.72 -4.47
N ALA A 369 5.74 -9.70 -5.38
CA ALA A 369 5.73 -9.50 -6.82
C ALA A 369 4.35 -9.11 -7.37
N LEU A 370 3.26 -9.53 -6.74
CA LEU A 370 1.88 -9.15 -7.10
C LEU A 370 1.24 -8.13 -6.15
N GLY A 371 1.88 -7.84 -5.01
CA GLY A 371 1.33 -7.00 -3.97
C GLY A 371 1.67 -5.52 -4.10
N GLY A 372 1.51 -4.78 -3.00
CA GLY A 372 1.79 -3.34 -2.93
C GLY A 372 0.76 -2.43 -3.60
N THR A 373 -0.19 -2.96 -4.35
CA THR A 373 -1.26 -2.15 -4.98
C THR A 373 -2.12 -1.44 -3.92
N CYS A 374 -2.35 -2.07 -2.75
CA CYS A 374 -3.05 -1.44 -1.63
C CYS A 374 -2.38 -0.15 -1.14
N ASN A 375 -1.06 -0.01 -1.33
CA ASN A 375 -0.31 1.16 -0.90
C ASN A 375 -0.43 2.37 -1.83
N THR A 376 -0.72 2.14 -3.11
CA THR A 376 -0.77 3.21 -4.12
C THR A 376 -2.20 3.56 -4.53
N ILE A 377 -3.16 2.64 -4.42
CA ILE A 377 -4.59 2.90 -4.70
C ILE A 377 -5.12 4.14 -3.95
N PRO A 378 -4.85 4.36 -2.65
CA PRO A 378 -5.36 5.55 -1.93
C PRO A 378 -4.95 6.89 -2.56
N LEU A 379 -3.73 6.97 -3.10
CA LEU A 379 -3.23 8.17 -3.79
C LEU A 379 -4.04 8.47 -5.07
N ILE A 380 -4.42 7.44 -5.82
CA ILE A 380 -5.22 7.60 -7.04
C ILE A 380 -6.67 7.91 -6.67
N PHE A 381 -7.20 7.22 -5.65
CA PHE A 381 -8.55 7.42 -5.16
C PHE A 381 -8.76 8.85 -4.64
N SER A 382 -7.80 9.39 -3.88
CA SER A 382 -7.86 10.77 -3.39
C SER A 382 -7.81 11.80 -4.53
N SER A 383 -7.13 11.48 -5.63
CA SER A 383 -7.12 12.29 -6.85
C SER A 383 -8.46 12.23 -7.59
N MET A 384 -9.09 11.06 -7.64
CA MET A 384 -10.42 10.87 -8.23
C MET A 384 -11.50 11.67 -7.47
N THR A 385 -11.47 11.65 -6.13
CA THR A 385 -12.47 12.32 -5.29
C THR A 385 -12.23 13.82 -5.08
N ARG A 386 -11.18 14.38 -5.68
CA ARG A 386 -10.82 15.80 -5.51
C ARG A 386 -11.90 16.75 -6.02
N ASN A 387 -12.62 16.35 -7.06
CA ASN A 387 -13.62 17.19 -7.72
C ASN A 387 -15.07 16.88 -7.27
N GLY A 388 -15.23 16.07 -6.23
CA GLY A 388 -16.55 15.70 -5.72
C GLY A 388 -16.66 14.21 -5.35
N PRO A 389 -17.86 13.77 -4.93
CA PRO A 389 -18.10 12.40 -4.53
C PRO A 389 -17.91 11.42 -5.69
N PRO A 390 -17.43 10.20 -5.44
CA PRO A 390 -17.21 9.22 -6.48
C PRO A 390 -18.54 8.74 -7.09
N SER A 391 -18.67 8.79 -8.41
CA SER A 391 -19.82 8.21 -9.12
C SER A 391 -19.73 6.69 -9.16
N LYS A 392 -20.87 5.99 -9.34
CA LYS A 392 -20.89 4.53 -9.50
C LYS A 392 -20.00 4.05 -10.64
N LEU A 393 -20.07 4.72 -11.79
CA LEU A 393 -19.26 4.40 -12.97
C LEU A 393 -17.76 4.59 -12.69
N ASN A 394 -17.37 5.68 -12.02
CA ASN A 394 -15.98 5.93 -11.66
C ASN A 394 -15.43 4.82 -10.75
N VAL A 395 -16.22 4.37 -9.76
CA VAL A 395 -15.82 3.27 -8.86
C VAL A 395 -15.66 1.95 -9.61
N HIS A 396 -16.59 1.61 -10.52
CA HIS A 396 -16.48 0.40 -11.33
C HIS A 396 -15.25 0.43 -12.24
N MET A 397 -15.01 1.55 -12.93
CA MET A 397 -13.84 1.76 -13.78
C MET A 397 -12.54 1.72 -12.98
N PHE A 398 -12.54 2.27 -11.76
CA PHE A 398 -11.41 2.20 -10.86
C PHE A 398 -11.10 0.76 -10.40
N ARG A 399 -12.12 0.00 -9.99
CA ARG A 399 -11.97 -1.43 -9.66
C ARG A 399 -11.46 -2.24 -10.85
N ALA A 400 -12.05 -2.04 -12.04
CA ALA A 400 -11.65 -2.73 -13.25
C ALA A 400 -10.20 -2.41 -13.64
N GLY A 401 -9.79 -1.14 -13.52
CA GLY A 401 -8.41 -0.73 -13.78
C GLY A 401 -7.40 -1.41 -12.85
N ALA A 402 -7.69 -1.46 -11.55
CA ALA A 402 -6.83 -2.17 -10.58
C ALA A 402 -6.75 -3.68 -10.87
N VAL A 403 -7.89 -4.34 -11.05
CA VAL A 403 -7.95 -5.79 -11.31
C VAL A 403 -7.25 -6.15 -12.61
N LEU A 404 -7.51 -5.41 -13.69
CA LEU A 404 -6.86 -5.66 -14.98
C LEU A 404 -5.36 -5.38 -14.91
N GLY A 405 -4.93 -4.37 -14.15
CA GLY A 405 -3.51 -4.08 -13.93
C GLY A 405 -2.79 -5.24 -13.24
N ILE A 406 -3.37 -5.78 -12.16
CA ILE A 406 -2.83 -6.96 -11.47
C ILE A 406 -2.81 -8.17 -12.40
N PHE A 407 -3.87 -8.39 -13.19
CA PHE A 407 -3.94 -9.49 -14.16
C PHE A 407 -2.87 -9.38 -15.25
N THR A 408 -2.66 -8.18 -15.80
CA THR A 408 -1.58 -7.95 -16.77
C THR A 408 -0.21 -8.24 -16.15
N CYS A 409 0.06 -7.78 -14.93
CA CYS A 409 1.31 -8.11 -14.23
C CYS A 409 1.47 -9.61 -13.99
N PHE A 410 0.40 -10.31 -13.63
CA PHE A 410 0.40 -11.77 -13.46
C PHE A 410 0.81 -12.48 -14.76
N VAL A 411 0.19 -12.17 -15.89
CA VAL A 411 0.53 -12.79 -17.18
C VAL A 411 1.96 -12.47 -17.58
N LEU A 412 2.39 -11.21 -17.48
CA LEU A 412 3.73 -10.79 -17.89
C LEU A 412 4.83 -11.41 -17.02
N ASN A 413 4.61 -11.55 -15.71
CA ASN A 413 5.56 -12.21 -14.82
C ASN A 413 5.68 -13.71 -15.10
N ILE A 414 4.57 -14.40 -15.43
CA ILE A 414 4.62 -15.82 -15.83
C ILE A 414 5.45 -16.00 -17.09
N LEU A 415 5.15 -15.20 -18.13
CA LEU A 415 5.87 -15.26 -19.40
C LEU A 415 7.36 -14.94 -19.20
N TRP A 416 7.66 -13.91 -18.41
CA TRP A 416 9.02 -13.55 -18.08
C TRP A 416 9.78 -14.69 -17.40
N CYS A 417 9.22 -15.30 -16.35
CA CYS A 417 9.84 -16.42 -15.65
C CYS A 417 10.06 -17.63 -16.57
N LEU A 418 9.05 -17.96 -17.40
CA LEU A 418 9.15 -19.05 -18.36
C LEU A 418 10.31 -18.83 -19.33
N PHE A 419 10.42 -17.63 -19.93
CA PHE A 419 11.44 -17.36 -20.92
C PHE A 419 12.84 -17.24 -20.32
N VAL A 420 12.97 -16.67 -19.12
CA VAL A 420 14.26 -16.65 -18.41
C VAL A 420 14.73 -18.08 -18.12
N LEU A 421 13.85 -18.96 -17.64
CA LEU A 421 14.19 -20.37 -17.38
C LEU A 421 14.57 -21.16 -18.65
N ARG A 422 14.15 -20.71 -19.84
CA ARG A 422 14.54 -21.32 -21.11
C ARG A 422 15.86 -20.81 -21.67
N ILE A 423 16.46 -19.80 -21.04
CA ILE A 423 17.74 -19.21 -21.47
C ILE A 423 18.82 -19.43 -20.41
N VAL A 424 18.47 -19.26 -19.14
CA VAL A 424 19.41 -19.25 -18.01
C VAL A 424 19.34 -20.59 -17.27
N PRO A 425 20.46 -21.31 -17.10
CA PRO A 425 20.49 -22.53 -16.32
C PRO A 425 20.16 -22.28 -14.86
N GLN A 426 19.54 -23.28 -14.23
CA GLN A 426 19.24 -23.23 -12.81
C GLN A 426 20.51 -23.36 -11.94
N TYR A 427 21.52 -24.10 -12.40
CA TYR A 427 22.77 -24.43 -11.67
C TYR A 427 24.03 -24.18 -12.53
N GLY A 428 25.19 -23.94 -11.90
CA GLY A 428 26.49 -23.74 -12.56
C GLY A 428 27.04 -22.31 -12.52
N ASP A 429 28.09 -22.03 -13.31
CA ASP A 429 28.92 -20.80 -13.25
C ASP A 429 28.28 -19.52 -13.79
N ILE A 430 27.17 -19.61 -14.54
CA ILE A 430 26.34 -18.46 -14.92
C ILE A 430 24.89 -18.91 -14.79
N SER A 431 24.40 -18.98 -13.56
CA SER A 431 23.13 -19.62 -13.24
C SER A 431 22.23 -18.76 -12.34
N LEU A 432 20.98 -19.19 -12.20
CA LEU A 432 20.02 -18.58 -11.27
C LEU A 432 20.40 -18.83 -9.80
N GLU A 433 21.05 -19.94 -9.48
CA GLU A 433 21.60 -20.25 -8.15
C GLU A 433 22.69 -19.25 -7.75
N GLN A 434 23.73 -19.11 -8.56
CA GLN A 434 24.79 -18.14 -8.28
C GLN A 434 24.26 -16.70 -8.22
N ALA A 435 23.31 -16.35 -9.08
CA ALA A 435 22.69 -15.02 -9.01
C ALA A 435 21.94 -14.79 -7.69
N GLU A 436 21.34 -15.84 -7.09
CA GLU A 436 20.74 -15.78 -5.76
C GLU A 436 21.80 -15.54 -4.68
N GLU A 437 22.88 -16.31 -4.72
CA GLU A 437 23.98 -16.25 -3.74
C GLU A 437 24.68 -14.89 -3.74
N GLU A 438 24.96 -14.34 -4.93
CA GLU A 438 25.61 -13.04 -5.08
C GLU A 438 24.66 -11.84 -4.83
N GLY A 439 23.38 -12.10 -4.63
CA GLY A 439 22.36 -11.05 -4.53
C GLY A 439 22.21 -10.21 -5.80
N ASN A 440 22.35 -10.84 -6.96
CA ASN A 440 22.14 -10.23 -8.27
C ASN A 440 20.66 -10.24 -8.66
N ILE A 441 20.22 -9.32 -9.52
CA ILE A 441 18.87 -9.39 -10.12
C ILE A 441 18.86 -10.43 -11.25
N SER A 442 17.69 -11.01 -11.56
CA SER A 442 17.58 -12.17 -12.47
C SER A 442 18.04 -11.90 -13.90
N THR A 443 18.18 -10.62 -14.24
CA THR A 443 18.61 -10.15 -15.54
C THR A 443 20.12 -10.12 -15.70
N VAL A 444 20.89 -10.14 -14.61
CA VAL A 444 22.36 -10.20 -14.66
C VAL A 444 22.83 -11.48 -15.36
N PRO A 445 22.45 -12.69 -14.92
CA PRO A 445 22.88 -13.92 -15.59
C PRO A 445 22.34 -14.00 -17.03
N LEU A 446 21.12 -13.49 -17.29
CA LEU A 446 20.57 -13.40 -18.64
C LEU A 446 21.45 -12.56 -19.58
N VAL A 447 21.85 -11.37 -19.14
CA VAL A 447 22.72 -10.46 -19.88
C VAL A 447 24.08 -11.13 -20.10
N GLN A 448 24.67 -11.72 -19.05
CA GLN A 448 25.96 -12.39 -19.13
C GLN A 448 25.94 -13.51 -20.16
N ILE A 449 24.93 -14.39 -20.15
CA ILE A 449 24.82 -15.50 -21.11
C ILE A 449 24.73 -15.00 -22.55
N ILE A 450 23.93 -13.95 -22.79
CA ILE A 450 23.78 -13.35 -24.13
C ILE A 450 25.12 -12.77 -24.62
N GLU A 451 25.91 -12.17 -23.73
CA GLU A 451 27.20 -11.54 -24.05
C GLU A 451 28.35 -12.55 -24.17
N THR A 452 28.39 -13.59 -23.34
CA THR A 452 29.51 -14.54 -23.30
C THR A 452 29.35 -15.68 -24.29
N THR A 453 28.11 -16.02 -24.67
CA THR A 453 27.86 -17.19 -25.54
C THR A 453 28.04 -16.80 -27.01
N PRO A 454 28.99 -17.40 -27.76
CA PRO A 454 29.27 -17.04 -29.15
C PRO A 454 28.04 -17.12 -30.06
N GLU A 455 27.16 -18.11 -29.85
CA GLU A 455 25.93 -18.32 -30.61
C GLU A 455 24.87 -17.22 -30.37
N LEU A 456 24.97 -16.49 -29.25
CA LEU A 456 24.04 -15.44 -28.85
C LEU A 456 24.58 -14.03 -29.07
N HIS A 457 25.81 -13.85 -29.57
CA HIS A 457 26.38 -12.53 -29.82
C HIS A 457 25.55 -11.65 -30.77
N GLN A 458 24.79 -12.26 -31.69
CA GLN A 458 23.84 -11.53 -32.55
C GLN A 458 22.72 -10.80 -31.75
N PHE A 459 22.53 -11.19 -30.49
CA PHE A 459 21.50 -10.70 -29.58
C PHE A 459 22.04 -9.72 -28.52
N THR A 460 23.30 -9.27 -28.58
CA THR A 460 23.85 -8.33 -27.58
C THR A 460 23.05 -7.02 -27.48
N TRP A 461 22.41 -6.56 -28.55
CA TRP A 461 21.51 -5.40 -28.49
C TRP A 461 20.28 -5.64 -27.59
N ILE A 462 19.86 -6.90 -27.41
CA ILE A 462 18.79 -7.31 -26.49
C ILE A 462 19.25 -7.09 -25.05
N ALA A 463 20.50 -7.40 -24.72
CA ALA A 463 21.05 -7.13 -23.40
C ALA A 463 20.98 -5.63 -23.04
N VAL A 464 21.35 -4.75 -23.97
CA VAL A 464 21.21 -3.29 -23.81
C VAL A 464 19.74 -2.88 -23.63
N LEU A 465 18.83 -3.43 -24.45
CA LEU A 465 17.40 -3.16 -24.33
C LEU A 465 16.83 -3.59 -22.96
N VAL A 466 17.23 -4.77 -22.48
CA VAL A 466 16.87 -5.31 -21.16
C VAL A 466 17.40 -4.40 -20.05
N GLN A 467 18.65 -3.92 -20.14
CA GLN A 467 19.22 -2.99 -19.14
C GLN A 467 18.51 -1.62 -19.12
N ILE A 468 18.17 -1.06 -20.29
CA ILE A 468 17.36 0.17 -20.41
C ILE A 468 15.98 -0.05 -19.78
N PHE A 469 15.36 -1.20 -20.05
CA PHE A 469 14.08 -1.56 -19.46
C PHE A 469 14.13 -1.57 -17.94
N ILE A 470 15.09 -2.30 -17.36
CA ILE A 470 15.23 -2.49 -15.92
C ILE A 470 15.44 -1.15 -15.24
N THR A 471 16.37 -0.33 -15.74
CA THR A 471 16.69 0.97 -15.17
C THR A 471 15.48 1.89 -15.19
N THR A 472 14.76 1.95 -16.31
CA THR A 472 13.52 2.71 -16.44
C THR A 472 12.43 2.17 -15.49
N SER A 473 12.28 0.84 -15.45
CA SER A 473 11.28 0.14 -14.65
C SER A 473 11.45 0.38 -13.15
N ILE A 474 12.67 0.24 -12.63
CA ILE A 474 13.00 0.48 -11.22
C ILE A 474 12.76 1.96 -10.89
N THR A 475 13.21 2.88 -11.74
CA THR A 475 13.03 4.32 -11.54
C THR A 475 11.54 4.69 -11.41
N VAL A 476 10.70 4.21 -12.33
CA VAL A 476 9.25 4.45 -12.27
C VAL A 476 8.63 3.85 -11.02
N SER A 477 9.04 2.63 -10.65
CA SER A 477 8.49 1.92 -9.49
C SER A 477 8.90 2.62 -8.18
N PHE A 478 10.14 3.10 -8.08
CA PHE A 478 10.64 3.91 -6.96
C PHE A 478 9.82 5.20 -6.83
N VAL A 479 9.64 5.97 -7.91
CA VAL A 479 8.86 7.22 -7.88
C VAL A 479 7.40 6.96 -7.50
N THR A 480 6.82 5.86 -8.00
CA THR A 480 5.41 5.49 -7.73
C THR A 480 5.20 5.12 -6.27
N LEU A 481 6.01 4.21 -5.72
CA LEU A 481 5.92 3.83 -4.31
C LEU A 481 6.31 4.98 -3.37
N SER A 482 7.32 5.78 -3.73
CA SER A 482 7.71 6.99 -2.99
C SER A 482 6.57 8.00 -2.93
N SER A 483 5.78 8.13 -4.02
CA SER A 483 4.57 8.97 -4.03
C SER A 483 3.48 8.41 -3.11
N GLY A 484 3.36 7.08 -3.02
CA GLY A 484 2.51 6.40 -2.03
C GLY A 484 2.95 6.71 -0.59
N MET A 485 4.22 6.49 -0.26
CA MET A 485 4.79 6.78 1.05
C MET A 485 4.61 8.26 1.43
N LYS A 486 4.91 9.16 0.49
CA LYS A 486 4.68 10.61 0.65
C LYS A 486 3.22 10.90 1.02
N HIS A 487 2.25 10.26 0.35
CA HIS A 487 0.82 10.43 0.64
C HIS A 487 0.45 9.97 2.06
N VAL A 488 1.10 8.91 2.58
CA VAL A 488 0.91 8.47 3.97
C VAL A 488 1.54 9.48 4.95
N LEU A 489 2.75 9.96 4.69
CA LEU A 489 3.42 10.99 5.49
C LEU A 489 2.62 12.29 5.53
N ASP A 490 2.02 12.69 4.41
CA ASP A 490 1.06 13.80 4.35
C ASP A 490 -0.14 13.55 5.29
N GLY A 491 -0.63 12.31 5.38
CA GLY A 491 -1.65 11.90 6.35
C GLY A 491 -1.23 12.11 7.81
N TYR A 492 0.00 11.74 8.19
CA TYR A 492 0.53 12.02 9.53
C TYR A 492 0.56 13.53 9.84
N VAL A 493 1.01 14.35 8.88
CA VAL A 493 1.02 15.81 9.03
C VAL A 493 -0.39 16.37 9.25
N LYS A 494 -1.40 15.84 8.54
CA LYS A 494 -2.82 16.21 8.77
C LYS A 494 -3.25 15.85 10.18
N SER A 495 -2.97 14.64 10.65
CA SER A 495 -3.31 14.19 12.00
C SER A 495 -2.62 15.02 13.09
N PHE A 496 -1.36 15.41 12.90
CA PHE A 496 -0.66 16.31 13.82
C PHE A 496 -1.32 17.69 13.90
N LYS A 497 -1.74 18.26 12.76
CA LYS A 497 -2.48 19.53 12.74
C LYS A 497 -3.81 19.42 13.48
N LEU A 498 -4.57 18.34 13.23
CA LEU A 498 -5.86 18.12 13.90
C LEU A 498 -5.68 17.90 15.41
N ALA A 499 -4.65 17.16 15.83
CA ALA A 499 -4.34 16.94 17.23
C ALA A 499 -3.95 18.25 17.94
N ALA A 500 -3.15 19.10 17.29
CA ALA A 500 -2.76 20.39 17.84
C ALA A 500 -3.93 21.37 18.00
N ARG A 501 -4.95 21.29 17.13
CA ARG A 501 -6.21 22.04 17.27
C ARG A 501 -7.06 21.51 18.43
N ARG A 502 -7.23 20.20 18.52
CA ARG A 502 -8.14 19.56 19.49
C ARG A 502 -7.62 19.61 20.94
N ASN A 503 -6.32 19.39 21.15
CA ASN A 503 -5.78 19.23 22.51
C ASN A 503 -4.96 20.45 22.97
N ARG A 504 -5.61 21.34 23.73
CA ARG A 504 -5.06 22.62 24.23
C ARG A 504 -3.81 22.45 25.12
N ARG A 505 -3.55 21.26 25.68
CA ARG A 505 -2.42 20.99 26.61
C ARG A 505 -1.36 20.01 26.10
N SER A 506 -1.43 19.53 24.86
CA SER A 506 -0.49 18.50 24.37
C SER A 506 0.95 19.03 24.13
N VAL A 507 1.95 18.17 24.32
CA VAL A 507 3.37 18.41 23.97
C VAL A 507 3.50 18.83 22.50
N LEU A 508 2.68 18.25 21.62
CA LEU A 508 2.56 18.61 20.20
C LEU A 508 2.24 20.09 19.98
N LYS A 509 1.35 20.66 20.80
CA LYS A 509 1.06 22.11 20.72
C LYS A 509 2.27 22.94 21.13
N ARG A 510 3.07 22.50 22.11
CA ARG A 510 4.32 23.18 22.48
C ARG A 510 5.30 23.15 21.31
N ILE A 511 5.52 21.98 20.71
CA ILE A 511 6.40 21.81 19.54
C ILE A 511 5.92 22.70 18.39
N MET A 512 4.63 22.65 18.04
CA MET A 512 4.06 23.51 16.98
C MET A 512 4.17 24.99 17.31
N ASN A 513 3.95 25.39 18.57
CA ASN A 513 4.08 26.78 18.99
C ASN A 513 5.53 27.26 18.94
N THR A 514 6.50 26.42 19.29
CA THR A 514 7.93 26.73 19.15
C THR A 514 8.29 26.86 17.66
N LEU A 515 7.85 25.92 16.83
CA LEU A 515 8.06 25.97 15.38
C LEU A 515 7.37 27.18 14.72
N SER A 516 6.21 27.59 15.21
CA SER A 516 5.52 28.78 14.69
C SER A 516 6.19 30.09 15.10
N ARG A 517 6.99 30.10 16.17
CA ARG A 517 7.84 31.26 16.49
C ARG A 517 9.00 31.37 15.52
N CYS A 518 9.57 30.25 15.09
CA CYS A 518 10.70 30.24 14.16
C CYS A 518 10.28 30.35 12.69
N THR A 519 9.07 29.90 12.32
CA THR A 519 8.65 29.78 10.91
C THR A 519 7.19 30.18 10.71
N ARG A 520 6.90 30.85 9.58
CA ARG A 520 5.53 31.19 9.17
C ARG A 520 4.68 29.96 8.78
N HIS A 521 5.32 28.83 8.49
CA HIS A 521 4.65 27.61 8.00
C HIS A 521 5.13 26.34 8.74
N PRO A 522 4.80 26.18 10.04
CA PRO A 522 5.30 25.08 10.87
C PRO A 522 4.92 23.69 10.34
N ALA A 523 3.77 23.59 9.68
CA ALA A 523 3.31 22.37 9.02
C ALA A 523 4.23 21.90 7.89
N THR A 524 4.70 22.84 7.08
CA THR A 524 5.60 22.57 5.96
C THR A 524 6.95 22.10 6.50
N VAL A 525 7.43 22.68 7.61
CA VAL A 525 8.66 22.23 8.28
C VAL A 525 8.52 20.79 8.75
N VAL A 526 7.46 20.45 9.50
CA VAL A 526 7.22 19.07 9.96
C VAL A 526 7.16 18.09 8.78
N GLN A 527 6.48 18.49 7.70
CA GLN A 527 6.38 17.69 6.48
C GLN A 527 7.76 17.42 5.85
N PHE A 528 8.58 18.45 5.65
CA PHE A 528 9.95 18.28 5.14
C PHE A 528 10.83 17.47 6.09
N THR A 529 10.72 17.67 7.41
CA THR A 529 11.46 16.88 8.40
C THR A 529 11.12 15.40 8.29
N LEU A 530 9.83 15.05 8.17
CA LEU A 530 9.41 13.64 7.98
C LEU A 530 9.94 13.05 6.68
N TYR A 531 9.92 13.82 5.58
CA TYR A 531 10.50 13.37 4.31
C TYR A 531 12.00 13.12 4.42
N THR A 532 12.76 14.08 4.96
CA THR A 532 14.21 13.96 5.13
C THR A 532 14.56 12.78 6.03
N LEU A 533 13.82 12.57 7.12
CA LEU A 533 14.06 11.45 8.03
C LEU A 533 13.79 10.11 7.33
N MET A 534 12.67 9.96 6.62
CA MET A 534 12.31 8.72 5.95
C MET A 534 13.22 8.38 4.76
N TYR A 535 13.46 9.33 3.85
CA TYR A 535 14.38 9.08 2.73
C TYR A 535 15.84 8.98 3.19
N GLY A 536 16.23 9.72 4.24
CA GLY A 536 17.54 9.57 4.88
C GLY A 536 17.72 8.17 5.47
N PHE A 537 16.69 7.62 6.11
CA PHE A 537 16.72 6.25 6.61
C PHE A 537 16.81 5.21 5.48
N ILE A 538 16.04 5.37 4.40
CA ILE A 538 16.12 4.50 3.21
C ILE A 538 17.54 4.52 2.61
N LEU A 539 18.13 5.70 2.46
CA LEU A 539 19.49 5.88 1.98
C LEU A 539 20.51 5.21 2.91
N LEU A 540 20.37 5.40 4.21
CA LEU A 540 21.26 4.83 5.22
C LEU A 540 21.24 3.28 5.16
N LEU A 541 20.05 2.69 5.07
CA LEU A 541 19.90 1.23 4.91
C LEU A 541 20.53 0.74 3.60
N ALA A 542 20.36 1.47 2.49
CA ALA A 542 20.97 1.11 1.22
C ALA A 542 22.51 1.20 1.25
N LEU A 543 23.08 2.15 1.99
CA LEU A 543 24.53 2.30 2.10
C LEU A 543 25.17 1.26 3.04
N PHE A 544 24.50 0.88 4.14
CA PHE A 544 25.10 -0.01 5.14
C PHE A 544 25.24 -1.46 4.68
N ASN A 545 24.34 -1.96 3.83
CA ASN A 545 24.41 -3.35 3.40
C ASN A 545 23.91 -3.53 1.96
N PRO A 546 24.72 -3.16 0.95
CA PRO A 546 24.30 -3.21 -0.45
C PRO A 546 24.06 -4.63 -0.98
N LYS A 547 24.61 -5.66 -0.31
CA LYS A 547 24.38 -7.07 -0.64
C LYS A 547 23.03 -7.59 -0.13
N SER A 548 22.42 -6.95 0.86
CA SER A 548 21.18 -7.42 1.51
C SER A 548 19.90 -7.17 0.69
N PHE A 549 19.98 -6.93 -0.62
CA PHE A 549 18.82 -6.66 -1.47
C PHE A 549 17.71 -7.71 -1.30
N PHE A 550 18.04 -9.00 -1.42
CA PHE A 550 17.06 -10.07 -1.25
C PHE A 550 16.64 -10.29 0.18
N ILE A 551 17.53 -10.16 1.16
CA ILE A 551 17.17 -10.34 2.58
C ILE A 551 16.13 -9.28 2.98
N VAL A 552 16.38 -8.02 2.60
CA VAL A 552 15.45 -6.92 2.85
C VAL A 552 14.12 -7.17 2.15
N MET A 553 14.15 -7.50 0.85
CA MET A 553 12.94 -7.74 0.08
C MET A 553 12.15 -8.95 0.58
N GLU A 554 12.78 -10.11 0.72
CA GLU A 554 12.14 -11.39 0.99
C GLU A 554 11.60 -11.51 2.42
N VAL A 555 12.28 -10.95 3.42
CA VAL A 555 11.88 -11.09 4.82
C VAL A 555 11.04 -9.90 5.25
N PHE A 556 11.58 -8.69 5.14
CA PHE A 556 10.91 -7.52 5.70
C PHE A 556 9.76 -7.05 4.82
N ALA A 557 9.94 -6.98 3.50
CA ALA A 557 8.87 -6.53 2.62
C ALA A 557 7.71 -7.54 2.58
N SER A 558 8.00 -8.84 2.52
CA SER A 558 7.01 -9.92 2.59
C SER A 558 6.20 -9.83 3.87
N LEU A 559 6.87 -9.85 5.04
CA LEU A 559 6.20 -9.84 6.34
C LEU A 559 5.29 -8.63 6.48
N ALA A 560 5.82 -7.45 6.15
CA ALA A 560 5.10 -6.20 6.26
C ALA A 560 3.92 -6.13 5.28
N LEU A 561 4.11 -6.53 4.01
CA LEU A 561 3.06 -6.56 2.99
C LEU A 561 1.98 -7.57 3.33
N ASN A 562 2.33 -8.77 3.78
CA ASN A 562 1.36 -9.83 4.09
C ASN A 562 0.53 -9.50 5.35
N LEU A 563 1.15 -8.86 6.35
CA LEU A 563 0.44 -8.36 7.52
C LEU A 563 -0.50 -7.19 7.15
N GLU A 564 -0.02 -6.25 6.33
CA GLU A 564 -0.79 -5.10 5.85
C GLU A 564 -1.99 -5.54 4.99
N SER A 565 -1.71 -6.22 3.88
CA SER A 565 -2.66 -6.55 2.83
C SER A 565 -3.62 -7.67 3.20
N GLY A 566 -3.17 -8.61 4.05
CA GLY A 566 -3.96 -9.73 4.51
C GLY A 566 -4.69 -9.45 5.82
N PHE A 567 -3.94 -9.41 6.90
CA PHE A 567 -4.49 -9.36 8.26
C PHE A 567 -5.23 -8.05 8.54
N PHE A 568 -4.58 -6.90 8.30
CA PHE A 568 -5.18 -5.62 8.66
C PHE A 568 -6.32 -5.20 7.74
N ILE A 569 -6.20 -5.37 6.41
CA ILE A 569 -7.31 -5.06 5.49
C ILE A 569 -8.54 -5.90 5.81
N ALA A 570 -8.40 -7.19 6.12
CA ALA A 570 -9.52 -8.04 6.50
C ALA A 570 -10.21 -7.56 7.79
N ILE A 571 -9.45 -7.21 8.82
CA ILE A 571 -10.00 -6.63 10.07
C ILE A 571 -10.72 -5.31 9.78
N MET A 572 -10.08 -4.40 9.02
CA MET A 572 -10.70 -3.14 8.64
C MET A 572 -12.03 -3.38 7.92
N LEU A 573 -12.10 -4.38 7.04
CA LEU A 573 -13.29 -4.70 6.27
C LEU A 573 -14.42 -5.22 7.17
N ILE A 574 -14.10 -6.09 8.14
CA ILE A 574 -15.06 -6.57 9.14
C ILE A 574 -15.60 -5.41 9.99
N VAL A 575 -14.73 -4.51 10.48
CA VAL A 575 -15.14 -3.33 11.27
C VAL A 575 -15.96 -2.36 10.42
N ALA A 576 -15.54 -2.12 9.17
CA ALA A 576 -16.26 -1.28 8.23
C ALA A 576 -17.62 -1.85 7.82
N GLY A 577 -17.81 -3.18 7.88
CA GLY A 577 -19.08 -3.85 7.66
C GLY A 577 -20.14 -3.52 8.71
N ARG A 578 -19.73 -3.21 9.94
CA ARG A 578 -20.63 -2.85 11.05
C ARG A 578 -21.14 -1.41 10.97
N ARG A 579 -20.49 -0.54 10.20
CA ARG A 579 -20.87 0.86 10.03
C ARG A 579 -21.83 1.01 8.85
N LYS A 580 -23.03 1.52 9.12
CA LYS A 580 -24.01 1.86 8.09
C LYS A 580 -23.62 3.18 7.42
N VAL A 581 -22.90 3.09 6.31
CA VAL A 581 -22.53 4.23 5.46
C VAL A 581 -23.04 3.94 4.07
N ASP A 582 -23.77 4.87 3.49
CA ASP A 582 -24.27 4.71 2.12
C ASP A 582 -23.15 5.04 1.14
N ILE A 583 -22.75 4.04 0.36
CA ILE A 583 -21.67 4.14 -0.62
C ILE A 583 -22.21 3.82 -2.02
N PRO A 584 -21.61 4.39 -3.09
CA PRO A 584 -22.11 4.25 -4.46
C PRO A 584 -22.20 2.80 -4.92
N VAL A 585 -21.17 2.00 -4.64
CA VAL A 585 -21.08 0.61 -5.08
C VAL A 585 -20.73 -0.29 -3.89
N LYS A 586 -21.75 -0.94 -3.34
CA LYS A 586 -21.62 -1.91 -2.25
C LYS A 586 -21.08 -3.24 -2.79
N LEU A 587 -20.21 -3.87 -2.02
CA LEU A 587 -19.77 -5.23 -2.29
C LEU A 587 -20.89 -6.23 -2.00
N SER A 588 -20.96 -7.31 -2.79
CA SER A 588 -21.88 -8.41 -2.48
C SER A 588 -21.44 -9.12 -1.20
N ARG A 589 -22.40 -9.66 -0.43
CA ARG A 589 -22.10 -10.37 0.82
C ARG A 589 -21.20 -11.58 0.60
N TRP A 590 -21.35 -12.28 -0.52
CA TRP A 590 -20.50 -13.40 -0.90
C TRP A 590 -19.03 -13.00 -1.05
N ILE A 591 -18.74 -11.90 -1.74
CA ILE A 591 -17.37 -11.41 -1.89
C ILE A 591 -16.82 -10.95 -0.53
N LEU A 592 -17.65 -10.42 0.36
CA LEU A 592 -17.23 -10.07 1.72
C LEU A 592 -16.81 -11.31 2.53
N TYR A 593 -17.48 -12.46 2.37
CA TYR A 593 -17.07 -13.71 3.04
C TYR A 593 -15.72 -14.24 2.54
N LEU A 594 -15.33 -13.93 1.31
CA LEU A 594 -13.98 -14.26 0.78
C LEU A 594 -12.86 -13.51 1.49
N ALA A 595 -13.14 -12.48 2.30
CA ALA A 595 -12.12 -11.81 3.10
C ALA A 595 -11.46 -12.75 4.12
N VAL A 596 -12.20 -13.74 4.65
CA VAL A 596 -11.67 -14.70 5.62
C VAL A 596 -10.62 -15.64 5.00
N PRO A 597 -10.90 -16.38 3.90
CA PRO A 597 -9.89 -17.22 3.28
C PRO A 597 -8.71 -16.41 2.71
N VAL A 598 -8.94 -15.19 2.20
CA VAL A 598 -7.85 -14.30 1.78
C VAL A 598 -6.96 -13.92 2.98
N ALA A 599 -7.55 -13.56 4.12
CA ALA A 599 -6.80 -13.28 5.34
C ALA A 599 -6.02 -14.51 5.82
N ALA A 600 -6.62 -15.70 5.76
CA ALA A 600 -5.96 -16.95 6.14
C ALA A 600 -4.76 -17.25 5.24
N TYR A 601 -4.88 -17.04 3.92
CA TYR A 601 -3.78 -17.18 2.96
C TYR A 601 -2.58 -16.29 3.32
N PHE A 602 -2.82 -15.00 3.58
CA PHE A 602 -1.74 -14.08 3.93
C PHE A 602 -1.20 -14.30 5.35
N LEU A 603 -2.03 -14.72 6.30
CA LEU A 603 -1.56 -15.08 7.64
C LEU A 603 -0.68 -16.33 7.59
N PHE A 604 -1.01 -17.31 6.74
CA PHE A 604 -0.13 -18.43 6.45
C PHE A 604 1.21 -17.95 5.88
N ALA A 605 1.20 -16.98 4.95
CA ALA A 605 2.43 -16.37 4.46
C ALA A 605 3.26 -15.68 5.55
N VAL A 606 2.62 -14.96 6.48
CA VAL A 606 3.30 -14.37 7.66
C VAL A 606 3.94 -15.45 8.53
N VAL A 607 3.22 -16.53 8.85
CA VAL A 607 3.74 -17.63 9.68
C VAL A 607 4.91 -18.33 8.97
N TYR A 608 4.76 -18.58 7.67
CA TYR A 608 5.80 -19.20 6.86
C TYR A 608 7.06 -18.33 6.80
N ASP A 609 6.91 -17.01 6.63
CA ASP A 609 8.01 -16.04 6.61
C ASP A 609 8.75 -15.98 7.96
N VAL A 610 8.00 -15.91 9.07
CA VAL A 610 8.59 -15.93 10.42
C VAL A 610 9.35 -17.23 10.66
N PHE A 611 8.76 -18.38 10.31
CA PHE A 611 9.42 -19.68 10.47
C PHE A 611 10.69 -19.77 9.63
N TYR A 612 10.60 -19.38 8.34
CA TYR A 612 11.74 -19.37 7.42
C TYR A 612 12.86 -18.45 7.91
N SER A 613 12.51 -17.25 8.40
CA SER A 613 13.45 -16.29 8.94
C SER A 613 14.15 -16.78 10.20
N ILE A 614 13.41 -17.42 11.12
CA ILE A 614 13.98 -18.03 12.33
C ILE A 614 14.93 -19.17 11.96
N LEU A 615 14.53 -20.04 11.05
CA LEU A 615 15.36 -21.18 10.61
C LEU A 615 16.64 -20.70 9.92
N ARG A 616 16.54 -19.68 9.06
CA ARG A 616 17.70 -19.04 8.42
C ARG A 616 18.65 -18.43 9.44
N LEU A 617 18.11 -17.72 10.44
CA LEU A 617 18.89 -17.13 11.51
C LEU A 617 19.56 -18.19 12.40
N ALA A 618 18.85 -19.28 12.70
CA ALA A 618 19.38 -20.40 13.47
C ALA A 618 20.54 -21.09 12.72
N MET A 619 20.39 -21.32 11.41
CA MET A 619 21.48 -21.87 10.58
C MET A 619 22.68 -20.93 10.49
N PHE A 620 22.44 -19.62 10.39
CA PHE A 620 23.50 -18.61 10.42
C PHE A 620 24.31 -18.69 11.73
N PHE A 621 23.65 -18.84 12.89
CA PHE A 621 24.35 -19.02 14.16
C PHE A 621 24.99 -20.40 14.33
N ALA A 622 24.43 -21.45 13.74
CA ALA A 622 24.92 -22.82 13.87
C ALA A 622 26.18 -23.09 13.04
N ASN A 623 26.28 -22.53 11.83
CA ASN A 623 27.38 -22.83 10.91
C ASN A 623 28.68 -22.08 11.21
N GLY A 624 28.69 -21.20 12.23
CA GLY A 624 29.82 -20.32 12.47
C GLY A 624 30.00 -19.32 11.33
N ASN A 625 30.67 -18.21 11.61
CA ASN A 625 30.77 -17.04 10.72
C ASN A 625 31.51 -17.28 9.38
N ASP A 626 31.88 -18.52 9.03
CA ASP A 626 33.03 -18.72 8.17
C ASP A 626 32.76 -18.74 6.65
N ASP A 627 31.57 -19.01 6.10
CA ASP A 627 31.50 -19.15 4.62
C ASP A 627 30.16 -18.85 3.90
N TYR A 628 29.27 -18.00 4.43
CA TYR A 628 28.05 -17.59 3.69
C TYR A 628 27.78 -16.08 3.74
N VAL A 629 28.48 -15.30 2.89
CA VAL A 629 28.15 -13.89 2.54
C VAL A 629 28.32 -13.59 1.05
#